data_AF-A0A969U129-F1
#
_entry.id   AF-A0A969U129-F1
#
_cell.length_a   1.000
_cell.length_b   1.000
_cell.length_c   1.000
_cell.angle_alpha   90.00
_cell.angle_beta   90.00
_cell.angle_gamma   90.00
#
_symmetry.space_group_name_H-M   'P 1'
#
loop_
_entity.id
_entity.type
_entity.pdbx_description
1 polymer ?
#
loop_
_entity_poly.entity_id
_entity_poly.type
_entity_poly.pdbx_seq_one_letter_code
_entity_poly.pdbx_strand_id
1 'polypeptide(L)'
;MVAGLVGGGLVIVLLMDVSPTLIMSRIQQNVGVDQFWAGMAKAPAFAFVIAIIGCRQGLNVENDVISLGQRTTTSVVQALFMVIVLEAIFALIYMELGI
;
A
#
# COMPACT_ATOMS: atom_id res chain seq x y z
N MET A 1 5.99 0.36 -6.51
CA MET A 1 5.43 0.86 -7.79
C MET A 1 6.21 0.37 -9.01
N VAL A 2 7.54 0.59 -9.10
CA VAL A 2 8.34 0.21 -10.29
C VAL A 2 8.24 -1.26 -10.68
N ALA A 3 8.37 -2.19 -9.72
CA ALA A 3 8.25 -3.62 -9.98
C ALA A 3 6.86 -4.02 -10.54
N GLY A 4 5.79 -3.35 -10.08
CA GLY A 4 4.44 -3.58 -10.57
C GLY A 4 4.24 -3.08 -12.00
N LEU A 5 4.79 -1.91 -12.35
CA LEU A 5 4.75 -1.37 -13.71
C LEU A 5 5.52 -2.26 -14.69
N VAL A 6 6.71 -2.73 -14.30
CA VAL A 6 7.53 -3.63 -15.13
C VAL A 6 6.86 -4.99 -15.28
N GLY A 7 6.34 -5.57 -14.19
CA GLY A 7 5.63 -6.84 -14.23
C GLY A 7 4.37 -6.79 -15.07
N GLY A 8 3.53 -5.75 -14.89
CA GLY A 8 2.33 -5.55 -15.71
C GLY A 8 2.67 -5.32 -17.18
N GLY A 9 3.70 -4.51 -17.47
CA GLY A 9 4.19 -4.29 -18.83
C GLY A 9 4.68 -5.59 -19.49
N LEU A 10 5.42 -6.42 -18.76
CA LEU A 10 5.90 -7.71 -19.25
C LEU A 10 4.73 -8.66 -19.60
N VAL A 11 3.71 -8.73 -18.75
CA VAL A 11 2.51 -9.55 -18.99
C VAL A 11 1.78 -9.09 -20.24
N ILE A 12 1.61 -7.77 -20.43
CA ILE A 12 0.94 -7.21 -21.61
C ILE A 12 1.72 -7.53 -22.89
N VAL A 13 3.05 -7.39 -22.87
CA VAL A 13 3.89 -7.69 -24.04
C VAL A 13 3.85 -9.19 -24.38
N LEU A 14 3.95 -10.08 -23.38
CA LEU A 14 4.05 -11.51 -23.61
C LEU A 14 2.72 -12.19 -23.94
N LEU A 15 1.61 -11.74 -23.35
CA LEU A 15 0.31 -12.40 -23.51
C LEU A 15 -0.61 -11.71 -24.51
N MET A 16 -0.49 -10.39 -24.68
CA MET A 16 -1.38 -9.61 -25.55
C MET A 16 -0.69 -9.13 -26.84
N ASP A 17 0.61 -9.43 -27.04
CA ASP A 17 1.40 -9.05 -28.23
C ASP A 17 1.31 -7.54 -28.57
N VAL A 18 1.22 -6.72 -27.51
CA VAL A 18 1.11 -5.26 -27.63
C VAL A 18 2.50 -4.64 -27.65
N SER A 19 2.71 -3.67 -28.54
CA SER A 19 4.00 -2.98 -28.63
C SER A 19 4.33 -2.19 -27.35
N PRO A 20 5.58 -2.24 -26.86
CA PRO A 20 6.01 -1.47 -25.67
C PRO A 20 5.80 0.04 -25.82
N THR A 21 5.85 0.55 -27.05
CA THR A 21 5.61 1.96 -27.37
C THR A 21 4.16 2.38 -27.14
N LEU A 22 3.19 1.48 -27.36
CA LEU A 22 1.77 1.74 -27.08
C LEU A 22 1.51 1.77 -25.56
N ILE A 23 2.19 0.92 -24.80
CA ILE A 23 2.09 0.92 -23.33
C ILE A 23 2.61 2.25 -22.77
N MET A 24 3.78 2.71 -23.23
CA MET A 24 4.39 3.94 -22.73
C MET A 24 3.54 5.18 -23.04
N SER A 25 3.01 5.27 -24.26
CA SER A 25 2.13 6.39 -24.66
C SER A 25 0.82 6.41 -23.86
N ARG A 26 0.22 5.24 -23.56
CA ARG A 26 -0.97 5.14 -22.71
C ARG A 26 -0.71 5.56 -21.27
N ILE A 27 0.43 5.16 -20.70
CA ILE A 27 0.82 5.55 -19.34
C ILE A 27 0.99 7.08 -19.29
N GLN A 28 1.70 7.68 -20.25
CA GLN A 28 1.90 9.13 -20.28
C GLN A 28 0.61 9.94 -20.47
N GLN A 29 -0.37 9.41 -21.21
CA GLN A 29 -1.65 10.09 -21.43
C GLN A 29 -2.62 9.96 -20.25
N ASN A 30 -2.61 8.83 -19.53
CA ASN A 30 -3.63 8.52 -18.53
C ASN A 30 -3.14 8.64 -17.08
N VAL A 31 -1.83 8.58 -16.83
CA VAL A 31 -1.28 8.66 -15.46
C VAL A 31 -0.86 10.09 -15.18
N GLY A 32 -1.68 10.79 -14.41
CA GLY A 32 -1.37 12.14 -13.92
C GLY A 32 -0.31 12.12 -12.83
N VAL A 33 0.48 13.21 -12.73
CA VAL A 33 1.48 13.38 -11.66
C VAL A 33 0.82 13.39 -10.28
N ASP A 34 -0.45 13.77 -10.20
CA ASP A 34 -1.24 13.82 -8.98
C ASP A 34 -1.45 12.43 -8.36
N GLN A 35 -1.66 11.40 -9.17
CA GLN A 35 -1.83 10.01 -8.70
C GLN A 35 -0.55 9.47 -8.05
N PHE A 36 0.62 9.91 -8.55
CA PHE A 36 1.90 9.58 -7.96
C PHE A 36 2.06 10.23 -6.58
N TRP A 37 1.80 11.53 -6.47
CA TRP A 37 1.89 12.26 -5.20
C TRP A 37 0.86 11.78 -4.18
N ALA A 38 -0.36 11.50 -4.62
CA ALA A 38 -1.42 10.91 -3.82
C ALA A 38 -0.97 9.56 -3.20
N GLY A 39 -0.41 8.65 -4.00
CA GLY A 39 0.15 7.39 -3.50
C GLY A 39 1.31 7.60 -2.51
N MET A 40 2.24 8.51 -2.84
CA MET A 40 3.39 8.84 -1.99
C MET A 40 2.97 9.44 -0.63
N ALA A 41 1.92 10.27 -0.61
CA ALA A 41 1.41 10.87 0.62
C ALA A 41 0.78 9.87 1.60
N LYS A 42 0.17 8.78 1.09
CA LYS A 42 -0.40 7.73 1.96
C LYS A 42 0.68 6.89 2.66
N ALA A 43 1.84 6.70 2.02
CA ALA A 43 2.87 5.79 2.52
C ALA A 43 3.39 6.14 3.93
N PRO A 44 3.73 7.41 4.26
CA PRO A 44 4.08 7.81 5.62
C PRO A 44 2.98 7.55 6.64
N ALA A 45 1.71 7.79 6.28
CA ALA A 45 0.58 7.59 7.17
C ALA A 45 0.41 6.11 7.56
N PHE A 46 0.49 5.20 6.59
CA PHE A 46 0.47 3.77 6.86
C PHE A 46 1.68 3.32 7.68
N ALA A 47 2.88 3.79 7.33
CA ALA A 47 4.10 3.44 8.06
C ALA A 47 4.03 3.87 9.53
N PHE A 48 3.50 5.06 9.81
CA PHE A 48 3.34 5.58 11.17
C PHE A 48 2.39 4.72 11.99
N VAL A 49 1.23 4.36 11.43
CA VAL A 49 0.23 3.50 12.09
C VAL A 49 0.80 2.12 12.40
N ILE A 50 1.46 1.50 11.43
CA ILE A 50 2.08 0.17 11.59
C ILE A 50 3.17 0.22 12.67
N ALA A 51 4.03 1.25 12.64
CA ALA A 51 5.09 1.42 13.63
C ALA A 51 4.53 1.55 15.05
N ILE A 52 3.50 2.38 15.25
CA ILE A 52 2.88 2.55 16.57
C ILE A 52 2.26 1.25 17.08
N ILE A 53 1.49 0.55 16.23
CA ILE A 53 0.82 -0.70 16.64
C ILE A 53 1.87 -1.78 16.96
N GLY A 54 2.91 -1.88 16.13
CA GLY A 54 4.02 -2.79 16.35
C GLY A 54 4.78 -2.50 17.65
N CYS A 55 5.18 -1.24 17.88
CA CYS A 55 5.85 -0.84 19.10
C CYS A 55 4.97 -1.05 20.33
N ARG A 56 3.69 -0.69 20.27
CA ARG A 56 2.75 -0.85 21.39
C ARG A 56 2.58 -2.31 21.78
N GLN A 57 2.42 -3.21 20.81
CA GLN A 57 2.26 -4.63 21.13
C GLN A 57 3.58 -5.28 21.54
N GLY A 58 4.71 -4.84 21.00
CA GLY A 58 6.04 -5.28 21.43
C GLY A 58 6.37 -4.87 22.87
N LEU A 59 5.98 -3.67 23.29
CA LEU A 59 6.16 -3.20 24.67
C LEU A 59 5.21 -3.87 25.67
N ASN A 60 4.11 -4.49 25.21
CA ASN A 60 3.12 -5.19 26.03
C ASN A 60 3.36 -6.72 26.10
N VAL A 61 4.52 -7.19 25.66
CA VAL A 61 4.90 -8.61 25.76
C VAL A 61 5.30 -8.92 27.20
N GLU A 62 4.74 -9.98 27.77
CA GLU A 62 5.15 -10.50 29.08
C GLU A 62 6.38 -11.42 28.94
N ASN A 63 7.00 -11.81 30.06
CA ASN A 63 8.19 -12.68 30.08
C ASN A 63 7.88 -14.16 29.71
N ASP A 64 7.06 -14.39 28.71
CA ASP A 64 6.73 -15.73 28.19
C ASP A 64 6.62 -15.73 26.66
N VAL A 65 7.05 -16.83 26.06
CA VAL A 65 7.08 -17.05 24.60
C VAL A 65 5.67 -17.20 24.04
N ILE A 66 4.73 -17.70 24.83
CA ILE A 66 3.31 -17.82 24.44
C ILE A 66 2.69 -16.42 24.33
N SER A 67 2.97 -15.54 25.30
CA SER A 67 2.53 -14.13 25.27
C SER A 67 3.10 -13.40 24.06
N LEU A 68 4.38 -13.61 23.72
CA LEU A 68 5.00 -13.05 22.51
C LEU A 68 4.26 -13.44 21.22
N GLY A 69 3.93 -14.72 21.06
CA GLY A 69 3.19 -15.21 19.89
C GLY A 69 1.80 -14.56 19.77
N GLN A 70 1.04 -14.54 20.87
CA GLN A 70 -0.30 -13.94 20.92
C GLN A 70 -0.28 -12.43 20.62
N ARG A 71 0.69 -11.69 21.17
CA ARG A 71 0.87 -10.25 20.92
C ARG A 71 1.27 -9.98 19.48
N THR A 72 2.11 -10.82 18.89
CA THR A 72 2.55 -10.68 17.49
C THR A 72 1.39 -10.87 16.52
N THR A 73 0.57 -11.91 16.69
CA THR A 73 -0.62 -12.12 15.84
C THR A 73 -1.63 -10.98 16.01
N THR A 74 -1.86 -10.55 17.25
CA THR A 74 -2.77 -9.42 17.53
C THR A 74 -2.25 -8.12 16.89
N SER A 75 -0.94 -7.88 16.93
CA SER A 75 -0.30 -6.73 16.29
C SER A 75 -0.55 -6.70 14.79
N VAL A 76 -0.34 -7.82 14.09
CA VAL A 76 -0.56 -7.90 12.65
C VAL A 76 -2.03 -7.67 12.29
N VAL A 77 -2.97 -8.30 13.01
CA VAL A 77 -4.41 -8.13 12.75
C VAL A 77 -4.84 -6.68 12.98
N GLN A 78 -4.40 -6.07 14.08
CA GLN A 78 -4.73 -4.67 14.38
C GLN A 78 -4.12 -3.70 13.35
N ALA A 79 -2.87 -3.91 12.95
CA ALA A 79 -2.21 -3.09 11.95
C ALA A 79 -2.92 -3.19 10.59
N LEU A 80 -3.22 -4.41 10.14
CA LEU A 80 -3.93 -4.65 8.88
C LEU A 80 -5.31 -3.99 8.87
N PHE A 81 -6.07 -4.17 9.95
CA PHE A 81 -7.40 -3.55 10.07
C PHE A 81 -7.32 -2.02 10.02
N MET A 82 -6.38 -1.42 10.75
CA MET A 82 -6.21 0.03 10.77
C MET A 82 -5.78 0.58 9.40
N VAL A 83 -4.93 -0.15 8.68
CA VAL A 83 -4.50 0.22 7.32
C VAL A 83 -5.68 0.19 6.34
N ILE A 84 -6.52 -0.84 6.38
CA ILE A 84 -7.72 -0.93 5.51
C ILE A 84 -8.69 0.22 5.78
N VAL A 85 -8.93 0.54 7.06
CA VAL A 85 -9.79 1.67 7.44
C VAL A 85 -9.20 2.99 6.94
N LEU A 86 -7.90 3.20 7.14
CA LEU A 86 -7.22 4.42 6.71
C LEU A 86 -7.21 4.54 5.17
N GLU A 87 -7.05 3.43 4.46
CA GLU A 87 -7.16 3.38 3.00
C GLU A 87 -8.54 3.81 2.52
N ALA A 88 -9.61 3.30 3.14
CA ALA A 88 -10.98 3.69 2.80
C ALA A 88 -11.22 5.19 3.01
N ILE A 89 -10.71 5.74 4.12
CA ILE A 89 -10.78 7.19 4.38
C ILE A 89 -10.05 7.98 3.29
N PHE A 90 -8.82 7.60 2.95
CA PHE A 90 -8.09 8.26 1.87
C PHE A 90 -8.78 8.12 0.51
N ALA A 91 -9.43 6.99 0.23
CA ALA A 91 -10.16 6.78 -1.00
C ALA A 91 -11.38 7.72 -1.11
N LEU A 92 -12.14 7.90 -0.03
CA LEU A 92 -13.25 8.86 0.02
C LEU A 92 -12.75 10.29 -0.17
N ILE A 93 -11.66 10.67 0.49
CA ILE A 93 -11.07 12.01 0.34
C ILE A 93 -10.62 12.27 -1.10
N TYR A 94 -9.94 11.32 -1.75
CA TYR A 94 -9.47 11.50 -3.13
C TYR A 94 -10.62 11.54 -4.14
N MET A 95 -11.67 10.75 -3.90
CA MET A 95 -12.89 10.80 -4.69
C MET A 95 -13.54 12.18 -4.63
N GLU A 96 -13.62 12.80 -3.45
CA GLU A 96 -14.14 14.18 -3.32
C GLU A 96 -13.23 15.24 -3.94
N LEU A 97 -11.91 15.04 -3.88
CA LEU A 97 -10.92 15.94 -4.49
C LEU A 97 -10.80 15.77 -6.02
N GLY A 98 -11.46 14.76 -6.60
CA GLY A 98 -11.43 14.48 -8.04
C GLY A 98 -10.11 13.90 -8.54
N ILE A 99 -9.36 13.20 -7.68
CA ILE A 99 -8.04 12.60 -7.95
C ILE A 99 -8.14 11.07 -7.96
#